data_AF-A0A2S2R910-F1
#
_entry.id   AF-A0A2S2R910-F1
#
_cell.length_a   1.000
_cell.length_b   1.000
_cell.length_c   1.000
_cell.angle_alpha   90.00
_cell.angle_beta   90.00
_cell.angle_gamma   90.00
#
_symmetry.space_group_name_H-M   'P 1'
#
loop_
_entity.id
_entity.type
_entity.pdbx_description
1 polymer ?
#
loop_
_entity_poly.entity_id
_entity_poly.type
_entity_poly.pdbx_seq_one_letter_code
_entity_poly.pdbx_strand_id
1 'polypeptide(L)'
;MPPNTVFIADDAFPLKEYLLKPYSHHGPLTIKERVFNYRLSRARRIVENAFGILVSRFRIFEKPIALPPEKADSIVKTTCVLHNWLRMNSSSYLYRGCVDEEDHENGVIIKGTWRKEI
;
A
#
# COMPACT_ATOMS: atom_id res chain seq x y z
N MET A 1 -12.89 -10.93 9.69
CA MET A 1 -13.04 -9.53 9.25
C MET A 1 -14.05 -8.85 10.17
N PRO A 2 -13.86 -7.58 10.58
CA PRO A 2 -14.88 -6.86 11.33
C PRO A 2 -16.21 -6.80 10.53
N PRO A 3 -17.37 -6.72 11.19
CA PRO A 3 -18.65 -6.55 10.50
C PRO A 3 -18.63 -5.32 9.59
N ASN A 4 -19.29 -5.40 8.43
CA ASN A 4 -19.38 -4.30 7.44
C ASN A 4 -18.03 -3.85 6.86
N THR A 5 -17.10 -4.79 6.66
CA THR A 5 -15.81 -4.52 5.99
C THR A 5 -15.67 -5.28 4.69
N VAL A 6 -14.90 -4.72 3.76
CA VAL A 6 -14.60 -5.30 2.44
C VAL A 6 -13.10 -5.15 2.17
N PHE A 7 -12.57 -6.03 1.34
CA PHE A 7 -11.22 -5.91 0.80
C PHE A 7 -11.20 -4.95 -0.38
N ILE A 8 -10.03 -4.38 -0.64
CA ILE A 8 -9.79 -3.51 -1.78
C ILE A 8 -8.75 -4.19 -2.68
N ALA A 9 -9.07 -4.32 -3.96
CA ALA A 9 -8.21 -4.90 -4.98
C ALA A 9 -7.86 -3.89 -6.08
N ASP A 10 -6.88 -4.25 -6.90
CA ASP A 10 -6.68 -3.63 -8.22
C ASP A 10 -7.70 -4.17 -9.25
N ASP A 11 -7.59 -3.64 -10.47
CA ASP A 11 -8.46 -3.98 -11.58
C ASP A 11 -8.26 -5.40 -12.13
N ALA A 12 -7.18 -6.10 -11.77
CA ALA A 12 -6.93 -7.47 -12.22
C ALA A 12 -7.83 -8.50 -11.51
N PHE A 13 -8.37 -8.16 -10.34
CA PHE A 13 -9.30 -9.03 -9.62
C PHE A 13 -10.76 -8.80 -10.06
N PRO A 14 -11.63 -9.81 -9.91
CA PRO A 14 -13.08 -9.65 -10.12
C PRO A 14 -13.73 -8.94 -8.93
N LEU A 15 -14.82 -8.21 -9.20
CA LEU A 15 -15.69 -7.66 -8.14
C LEU A 15 -16.40 -8.81 -7.40
N LYS A 16 -16.44 -8.75 -6.06
CA LYS A 16 -17.16 -9.72 -5.22
C LYS A 16 -17.87 -9.01 -4.07
N GLU A 17 -18.78 -9.70 -3.40
CA GLU A 17 -19.50 -9.18 -2.22
C GLU A 17 -18.56 -8.69 -1.11
N TYR A 18 -17.37 -9.29 -1.02
CA TYR A 18 -16.34 -8.97 -0.04
C TYR A 18 -15.13 -8.22 -0.62
N LEU A 19 -15.13 -7.90 -1.93
CA LEU A 19 -13.95 -7.37 -2.63
C LEU A 19 -14.35 -6.26 -3.60
N LEU A 20 -13.93 -5.03 -3.30
CA LEU A 20 -14.09 -3.87 -4.18
C LEU A 20 -12.90 -3.74 -5.13
N LYS A 21 -13.20 -3.35 -6.37
CA LYS A 21 -12.23 -3.02 -7.41
C LYS A 21 -12.61 -1.68 -8.06
N PRO A 22 -11.69 -0.99 -8.75
CA PRO A 22 -12.04 0.25 -9.45
C PRO A 22 -13.02 -0.04 -10.61
N TYR A 23 -13.83 0.95 -10.94
CA TYR A 23 -14.54 0.96 -12.23
C TYR A 23 -13.52 1.00 -13.36
N SER A 24 -13.69 0.14 -14.36
CA SER A 24 -12.79 0.05 -15.51
C SER A 24 -12.91 1.28 -16.42
N HIS A 25 -11.81 1.63 -17.09
CA HIS A 25 -11.72 2.77 -18.00
C HIS A 25 -12.16 2.45 -19.44
N HIS A 26 -13.03 1.46 -19.65
CA HIS A 26 -13.56 1.10 -20.97
C HIS A 26 -14.52 2.14 -21.58
N GLY A 27 -14.78 3.26 -20.88
CA GLY A 27 -15.62 4.34 -21.34
C GLY A 27 -15.55 5.57 -20.42
N PRO A 28 -16.30 6.65 -20.71
CA PRO A 28 -16.33 7.83 -19.86
C PRO A 28 -16.98 7.50 -18.51
N LEU A 29 -16.20 7.63 -17.44
CA LEU A 29 -16.70 7.46 -16.07
C LEU A 29 -17.58 8.64 -15.67
N THR A 30 -18.70 8.32 -15.01
CA THR A 30 -19.52 9.31 -14.33
C THR A 30 -18.74 9.98 -13.19
N ILE A 31 -19.20 11.14 -12.75
CA ILE A 31 -18.59 11.86 -11.61
C ILE A 31 -18.54 10.97 -10.36
N LYS A 32 -19.59 10.18 -10.10
CA LYS A 32 -19.67 9.29 -8.93
C LYS A 32 -18.63 8.16 -9.00
N GLU A 33 -18.45 7.55 -10.17
CA GLU A 33 -17.46 6.50 -10.39
C GLU A 33 -16.03 7.05 -10.26
N ARG A 34 -15.77 8.26 -10.77
CA ARG A 34 -14.48 8.94 -10.60
C ARG A 34 -14.16 9.18 -9.12
N VAL A 35 -15.14 9.68 -8.35
CA VAL A 35 -14.98 9.89 -6.89
C VAL A 35 -14.73 8.57 -6.17
N PHE A 36 -15.44 7.50 -6.56
CA PHE A 36 -15.21 6.17 -6.00
C PHE A 36 -13.80 5.66 -6.30
N ASN A 37 -13.38 5.66 -7.57
CA ASN A 37 -12.04 5.21 -7.98
C ASN A 37 -10.95 6.00 -7.27
N TYR A 38 -11.14 7.31 -7.11
CA TYR A 38 -10.22 8.16 -6.35
C TYR A 38 -10.09 7.72 -4.88
N ARG A 39 -11.21 7.49 -4.18
CA ARG A 39 -11.19 7.03 -2.78
C ARG A 39 -10.56 5.65 -2.65
N LEU A 40 -10.86 4.75 -3.58
CA LEU A 40 -10.27 3.42 -3.64
C LEU A 40 -8.74 3.49 -3.82
N SER A 41 -8.26 4.33 -4.75
CA SER A 41 -6.83 4.58 -4.98
C SER A 41 -6.16 5.21 -3.76
N ARG A 42 -6.83 6.14 -3.06
CA ARG A 42 -6.30 6.74 -1.83
C ARG A 42 -6.12 5.67 -0.74
N ALA A 43 -7.07 4.75 -0.58
CA ALA A 43 -6.96 3.65 0.37
C ALA A 43 -5.83 2.67 0.00
N ARG A 44 -5.69 2.32 -1.29
CA ARG A 44 -4.60 1.47 -1.79
C ARG A 44 -3.22 2.07 -1.53
N ARG A 45 -3.07 3.40 -1.65
CA ARG A 45 -1.81 4.10 -1.44
C ARG A 45 -1.19 3.83 -0.07
N ILE A 46 -2.01 3.61 0.96
CA ILE A 46 -1.53 3.24 2.29
C ILE A 46 -0.80 1.90 2.28
N VAL A 47 -1.35 0.91 1.56
CA VAL A 47 -0.75 -0.42 1.42
C VAL A 47 0.50 -0.35 0.54
N GLU A 48 0.47 0.42 -0.55
CA GLU A 48 1.64 0.63 -1.42
C GLU A 48 2.80 1.29 -0.65
N ASN A 49 2.52 2.34 0.13
CA ASN A 49 3.51 2.96 1.01
C ASN A 49 4.10 1.96 2.01
N ALA A 50 3.25 1.15 2.67
CA ALA A 50 3.71 0.18 3.65
C ALA A 50 4.65 -0.87 3.03
N PHE A 51 4.29 -1.45 1.89
CA PHE A 51 5.15 -2.40 1.19
C PHE A 51 6.41 -1.76 0.64
N GLY A 52 6.32 -0.57 0.06
CA GLY A 52 7.47 0.18 -0.42
C GLY A 52 8.51 0.43 0.67
N ILE A 53 8.05 0.88 1.85
CA ILE A 53 8.91 1.06 3.02
C ILE A 53 9.50 -0.27 3.50
N LEU A 54 8.70 -1.34 3.56
CA LEU A 54 9.22 -2.65 3.97
C LEU A 54 10.35 -3.12 3.04
N VAL A 55 10.18 -2.96 1.72
CA VAL A 55 11.20 -3.31 0.74
C VAL A 55 12.46 -2.45 0.94
N SER A 56 12.31 -1.12 0.95
CA SER A 56 13.47 -0.22 1.03
C SER A 56 14.25 -0.33 2.35
N ARG A 57 13.56 -0.64 3.45
CA ARG A 57 14.18 -0.77 4.77
C ARG A 57 14.80 -2.14 5.02
N PHE A 58 14.11 -3.22 4.65
CA PHE A 58 14.56 -4.55 5.03
C PHE A 58 15.36 -5.25 3.93
N ARG A 59 15.37 -4.74 2.68
CA ARG A 59 16.15 -5.16 1.48
C ARG A 59 16.06 -6.62 1.07
N ILE A 60 15.72 -7.54 1.97
CA ILE A 60 15.47 -8.95 1.74
C ILE A 60 14.31 -9.18 0.76
N PHE A 61 13.43 -8.18 0.61
CA PHE A 61 12.32 -8.20 -0.34
C PHE A 61 12.68 -7.66 -1.73
N GLU A 62 13.88 -7.08 -1.94
CA GLU A 62 14.33 -6.61 -3.25
C GLU A 62 14.67 -7.77 -4.20
N LYS A 63 14.90 -8.97 -3.63
CA LYS A 63 15.26 -10.18 -4.39
C LYS A 63 14.38 -11.35 -3.95
N PRO A 64 14.22 -12.37 -4.80
CA PRO A 64 13.58 -13.61 -4.38
C PRO A 64 14.23 -14.18 -3.13
N ILE A 65 13.40 -14.54 -2.13
CA ILE A 65 13.87 -15.12 -0.89
C ILE A 65 14.19 -16.60 -1.15
N ALA A 66 15.48 -16.93 -1.29
CA ALA A 66 15.96 -18.28 -1.56
C ALA A 66 15.96 -19.17 -0.29
N LEU A 67 14.79 -19.29 0.36
CA LEU A 67 14.57 -20.10 1.55
C LEU A 67 13.25 -20.89 1.42
N PRO A 68 13.08 -21.97 2.19
CA PRO A 68 11.80 -22.68 2.28
C PRO A 68 10.64 -21.73 2.65
N PRO A 69 9.41 -21.97 2.16
CA PRO A 69 8.25 -21.12 2.41
C PRO A 69 8.00 -20.79 3.90
N GLU A 70 8.28 -21.74 4.79
CA GLU A 70 8.09 -21.58 6.24
C GLU A 70 9.05 -20.53 6.83
N LYS A 71 10.28 -20.48 6.31
CA LYS A 71 11.26 -19.45 6.69
C LYS A 71 10.91 -18.10 6.06
N ALA A 72 10.44 -18.09 4.82
CA ALA A 72 9.98 -16.86 4.16
C ALA A 72 8.79 -16.23 4.91
N ASP A 73 7.81 -17.03 5.34
CA ASP A 73 6.69 -16.58 6.17
C ASP A 73 7.17 -16.00 7.52
N SER A 74 8.13 -16.67 8.16
CA SER A 74 8.75 -16.18 9.39
C SER A 74 9.44 -14.82 9.19
N ILE A 75 10.14 -14.63 8.07
CA ILE A 75 10.78 -13.36 7.70
C ILE A 75 9.72 -12.27 7.52
N VAL A 76 8.67 -12.52 6.73
CA VAL A 76 7.59 -11.56 6.48
C VAL A 76 6.97 -11.11 7.81
N LYS A 77 6.56 -12.06 8.66
CA LYS A 77 5.99 -11.76 9.99
C LYS A 77 6.94 -10.94 10.86
N THR A 78 8.21 -11.33 10.91
CA THR A 78 9.24 -10.63 11.69
C THR A 78 9.41 -9.19 11.21
N THR A 79 9.48 -8.95 9.90
CA THR A 79 9.60 -7.59 9.37
C THR A 79 8.38 -6.72 9.67
N CYS A 80 7.16 -7.27 9.68
CA CYS A 80 5.97 -6.55 10.08
C CYS A 80 6.02 -6.14 11.57
N VAL A 81 6.47 -7.05 12.45
CA VAL A 81 6.64 -6.75 13.88
C VAL A 81 7.71 -5.68 14.08
N LEU A 82 8.87 -5.83 13.45
CA LEU A 82 9.96 -4.85 13.53
C LEU A 82 9.54 -3.49 12.97
N HIS A 83 8.83 -3.46 11.84
CA HIS A 83 8.28 -2.23 11.27
C HIS A 83 7.38 -1.51 12.27
N ASN A 84 6.41 -2.21 12.87
CA ASN A 84 5.51 -1.63 13.86
C ASN A 84 6.26 -1.12 15.10
N TRP A 85 7.23 -1.90 15.59
CA TRP A 85 8.06 -1.51 16.71
C TRP A 85 8.89 -0.26 16.40
N LEU A 86 9.55 -0.21 15.24
CA LEU A 86 10.34 0.95 14.81
C LEU A 86 9.47 2.20 14.61
N ARG A 87 8.26 2.05 14.05
CA ARG A 87 7.31 3.17 13.93
C ARG A 87 6.93 3.79 15.27
N MET A 88 6.88 2.99 16.33
CA MET A 88 6.52 3.46 17.67
C MET A 88 7.73 4.00 18.46
N ASN A 89 8.93 3.47 18.21
CA ASN A 89 10.10 3.70 19.06
C ASN A 89 11.22 4.51 18.39
N SER A 90 11.12 4.80 17.09
CA SER A 90 12.12 5.55 16.34
C SER A 90 11.50 6.70 15.56
N SER A 91 11.85 7.93 15.94
CA SER A 91 11.45 9.16 15.24
C SER A 91 12.08 9.32 13.86
N SER A 92 13.17 8.60 13.58
CA SER A 92 13.88 8.63 12.29
C SER A 92 13.45 7.53 11.33
N TYR A 93 12.68 6.53 11.79
CA TYR A 93 12.27 5.41 10.95
C TYR A 93 11.32 5.84 9.83
N LEU A 94 10.29 6.64 10.16
CA LEU A 94 9.40 7.30 9.21
C LEU A 94 9.53 8.82 9.32
N TYR A 95 10.41 9.40 8.52
CA TYR A 95 10.58 10.85 8.45
C TYR A 95 9.57 11.50 7.49
N ARG A 96 9.35 12.81 7.61
CA ARG A 96 8.43 13.54 6.74
C ARG A 96 8.84 13.42 5.27
N GLY A 97 7.89 13.13 4.38
CA GLY A 97 8.17 12.85 2.96
C GLY A 97 8.65 11.42 2.67
N CYS A 98 8.72 10.54 3.67
CA CYS A 98 9.03 9.12 3.44
C CYS A 98 7.88 8.32 2.86
N VAL A 99 6.65 8.85 2.82
CA VAL A 99 5.44 8.24 2.27
C VAL A 99 4.86 9.13 1.19
N ASP A 100 4.08 8.56 0.28
CA ASP A 100 3.30 9.37 -0.65
C ASP A 100 2.28 10.21 0.12
N GLU A 101 2.34 11.52 -0.09
CA GLU A 101 1.44 12.51 0.51
C GLU A 101 0.53 13.09 -0.57
N GLU A 102 -0.66 13.53 -0.19
CA GLU A 102 -1.60 14.16 -1.10
C GLU A 102 -1.71 15.64 -0.78
N ASP A 103 -1.37 16.48 -1.75
CA ASP A 103 -1.64 17.90 -1.72
C ASP A 103 -3.13 18.11 -2.03
N HIS A 104 -3.90 18.42 -0.99
CA HIS A 104 -5.34 18.63 -1.10
C HIS A 104 -5.71 19.96 -1.78
N GLU A 105 -4.80 20.94 -1.84
CA GLU A 105 -5.04 22.23 -2.50
C GLU A 105 -4.92 22.09 -4.02
N ASN A 106 -3.89 21.36 -4.48
CA ASN A 106 -3.62 21.19 -5.90
C ASN A 106 -4.13 19.86 -6.48
N GLY A 107 -4.59 18.93 -5.63
CA GLY A 107 -5.02 17.59 -6.03
C GLY A 107 -3.86 16.72 -6.54
N VAL A 108 -2.62 17.04 -6.16
CA VAL A 108 -1.40 16.38 -6.63
C VAL A 108 -0.90 15.37 -5.60
N ILE A 109 -0.40 14.23 -6.08
CA ILE A 109 0.27 13.25 -5.21
C ILE A 109 1.76 13.57 -5.18
N ILE A 110 2.28 13.91 -4.01
CA ILE A 110 3.69 14.08 -3.72
C ILE A 110 4.27 12.70 -3.43
N LYS A 111 5.21 12.25 -4.27
CA LYS A 111 5.81 10.91 -4.14
C LYS A 111 6.75 10.84 -2.94
N GLY A 112 6.59 9.79 -2.13
CA GLY A 112 7.48 9.49 -1.01
C GLY A 112 8.88 9.09 -1.48
N THR A 113 9.87 9.33 -0.64
CA THR A 113 11.28 9.00 -0.95
C THR A 113 11.52 7.51 -1.18
N TRP A 114 10.73 6.63 -0.54
CA TRP A 114 10.83 5.17 -0.72
C TRP A 114 10.77 4.77 -2.20
N ARG A 115 10.04 5.51 -3.05
CA ARG A 115 9.92 5.21 -4.48
C ARG A 115 11.23 5.36 -5.26
N LYS A 116 12.25 6.00 -4.68
CA LYS A 116 13.61 6.13 -5.26
C LYS A 116 14.61 5.13 -4.67
N GLU A 117 14.21 4.41 -3.63
CA GLU A 117 15.07 3.49 -2.88
C GLU A 117 14.89 2.02 -3.31
N ILE A 118 13.97 1.74 -4.23
CA ILE A 118 13.64 0.41 -4.77
C ILE A 118 13.95 0.38 -6.27
#